data_AF-A0A1I7XLE0-F1
#
_entry.id   AF-A0A1I7XLE0-F1
#
_cell.length_a   1.000
_cell.length_b   1.000
_cell.length_c   1.000
_cell.angle_alpha   90.00
_cell.angle_beta   90.00
_cell.angle_gamma   90.00
#
_symmetry.space_group_name_H-M   'P 1'
#
loop_
_entity.id
_entity.type
_entity.pdbx_description
1 polymer ?
#
loop_
_entity_poly.entity_id
_entity_poly.type
_entity_poly.pdbx_seq_one_letter_code
_entity_poly.pdbx_strand_id
1 'polypeptide(L)'
;MSQRHRVINLYKELYHIGREYPKGALWFHERLKSAFIKNKNEMDPEKVEELIKRGEYVVKEIEALYMLRKYRTMKERYYADK
;
A
#
# COMPACT_ATOMS: atom_id res chain seq x y z
N MET A 1 -0.64 -1.92 -21.13
CA MET A 1 -1.06 -0.65 -20.49
C MET A 1 0.13 0.30 -20.47
N SER A 2 -0.07 1.60 -20.72
CA SER A 2 1.00 2.61 -20.59
C SER A 2 1.46 2.74 -19.13
N GLN A 3 2.75 3.03 -18.89
CA GLN A 3 3.32 3.22 -17.55
C GLN A 3 2.53 4.24 -16.72
N ARG A 4 2.08 5.33 -17.35
CA ARG A 4 1.22 6.35 -16.71
C ARG A 4 -0.06 5.75 -16.12
N HIS A 5 -0.70 4.82 -16.84
CA HIS A 5 -1.93 4.17 -16.36
C HIS A 5 -1.64 3.26 -15.16
N ARG A 6 -0.51 2.54 -15.19
CA ARG A 6 -0.08 1.70 -14.05
C ARG A 6 0.17 2.53 -12.80
N VAL A 7 0.87 3.66 -12.92
CA VAL A 7 1.11 4.59 -11.80
C VAL A 7 -0.21 5.10 -11.20
N ILE A 8 -1.17 5.50 -12.05
CA ILE A 8 -2.48 5.99 -11.58
C ILE A 8 -3.26 4.89 -10.84
N ASN A 9 -3.26 3.68 -11.39
CA ASN A 9 -3.95 2.54 -10.76
C ASN A 9 -3.32 2.20 -9.41
N LEU A 10 -1.98 2.13 -9.37
CA LEU A 10 -1.21 1.88 -8.15
C LEU A 10 -1.52 2.91 -7.06
N TYR A 11 -1.60 4.21 -7.42
CA TYR A 11 -1.96 5.25 -6.47
C TYR A 11 -3.36 5.04 -5.88
N LYS A 12 -4.36 4.73 -6.74
CA LYS A 12 -5.74 4.48 -6.30
C LYS A 12 -5.85 3.27 -5.39
N GLU A 13 -5.14 2.20 -5.73
CA GLU A 13 -5.09 0.98 -4.94
C GLU A 13 -4.48 1.22 -3.56
N LEU A 14 -3.29 1.83 -3.50
CA LEU A 14 -2.63 2.22 -2.25
C LEU A 14 -3.49 3.15 -1.40
N TYR A 15 -4.17 4.11 -2.04
CA TYR A 15 -5.10 5.01 -1.34
C TYR A 15 -6.28 4.25 -0.73
N HIS A 16 -6.82 3.27 -1.44
CA HIS A 16 -7.95 2.47 -0.95
C HIS A 16 -7.57 1.60 0.24
N ILE A 17 -6.49 0.82 0.14
CA ILE A 17 -6.04 -0.09 1.19
C ILE A 17 -5.49 0.67 2.40
N GLY A 18 -4.92 1.86 2.18
CA GLY A 18 -4.41 2.74 3.22
C GLY A 18 -5.47 3.24 4.21
N ARG A 19 -6.77 3.12 3.89
CA ARG A 19 -7.86 3.56 4.79
C ARG A 19 -7.91 2.78 6.10
N GLU A 20 -7.53 1.51 6.07
CA GLU A 20 -7.55 0.63 7.25
C GLU A 20 -6.21 0.54 7.97
N TYR A 21 -5.25 1.38 7.58
CA TYR A 21 -3.91 1.35 8.15
C TYR A 21 -3.94 1.62 9.66
N PRO A 22 -3.18 0.89 10.51
CA PRO A 22 -3.29 0.99 11.97
C PRO A 22 -3.05 2.39 12.55
N LYS A 23 -2.26 3.23 11.88
CA LYS A 23 -1.99 4.63 12.29
C LYS A 23 -3.02 5.64 11.78
N GLY A 24 -4.05 5.18 11.08
CA GLY A 24 -5.10 6.00 10.49
C GLY A 24 -4.86 6.36 9.02
N ALA A 25 -5.96 6.62 8.32
CA ALA A 25 -5.99 6.91 6.89
C ALA A 25 -5.21 8.17 6.52
N LEU A 26 -5.39 9.26 7.26
CA LEU A 26 -4.72 10.55 6.99
C LEU A 26 -3.18 10.40 7.03
N TRP A 27 -2.66 9.74 8.07
CA TRP A 27 -1.23 9.49 8.22
C TRP A 27 -0.65 8.72 7.03
N PHE A 28 -1.39 7.72 6.54
CA PHE A 28 -0.98 6.93 5.38
C PHE A 28 -1.05 7.74 4.08
N HIS A 29 -2.17 8.43 3.84
CA HIS A 29 -2.42 9.19 2.61
C HIS A 29 -1.45 10.35 2.44
N GLU A 30 -1.07 11.05 3.50
CA GLU A 30 -0.06 12.10 3.45
C GLU A 30 1.30 11.56 2.98
N ARG A 31 1.71 10.40 3.52
CA ARG A 31 2.97 9.74 3.14
C ARG A 31 2.93 9.18 1.72
N LEU A 32 1.79 8.59 1.33
CA LEU A 32 1.56 8.15 -0.03
C LEU A 32 1.71 9.31 -1.01
N LYS A 33 1.01 10.42 -0.77
CA LYS A 33 1.08 11.62 -1.60
C LYS A 33 2.50 12.18 -1.67
N SER A 34 3.20 12.27 -0.53
CA SER A 34 4.59 12.73 -0.47
C SER A 34 5.52 11.87 -1.33
N ALA A 35 5.39 10.53 -1.27
CA ALA A 35 6.21 9.61 -2.05
C ALA A 35 6.00 9.77 -3.57
N PHE A 36 4.76 9.95 -4.02
CA PHE A 36 4.46 10.17 -5.44
C PHE A 36 4.91 11.57 -5.92
N ILE A 37 4.74 12.60 -5.10
CA ILE A 37 5.22 13.97 -5.43
C ILE A 37 6.74 14.00 -5.54
N LYS A 38 7.47 13.28 -4.69
CA LYS A 38 8.93 13.23 -4.73
C LYS A 38 9.47 12.70 -6.07
N ASN A 39 8.73 11.77 -6.69
CA ASN A 39 9.13 11.13 -7.96
C ASN A 39 8.41 11.71 -9.19
N LYS A 40 7.69 12.83 -9.07
CA LYS A 40 6.82 13.37 -10.14
C LYS A 40 7.55 13.74 -11.44
N ASN A 41 8.84 14.07 -11.35
CA ASN A 41 9.66 14.54 -12.47
C ASN A 41 10.55 13.42 -13.04
N GLU A 42 10.40 12.18 -12.57
CA GLU A 42 11.17 11.05 -13.11
C GLU A 42 10.63 10.71 -14.51
N MET A 43 11.50 10.82 -15.51
CA MET A 43 11.16 10.58 -16.92
C MET A 43 11.83 9.32 -17.48
N ASP A 44 12.74 8.73 -16.72
CA ASP A 44 13.42 7.50 -17.09
C ASP A 44 12.46 6.30 -17.01
N PRO A 45 12.15 5.62 -18.14
CA PRO A 45 11.21 4.51 -18.16
C PRO A 45 11.62 3.35 -17.25
N GLU A 46 12.92 3.10 -17.08
CA GLU A 46 13.41 1.99 -16.25
C GLU A 46 13.19 2.27 -14.77
N LYS A 47 13.51 3.48 -14.33
CA LYS A 47 13.27 3.91 -12.93
C LYS A 47 11.79 3.97 -12.60
N VAL A 48 10.95 4.44 -13.52
CA VAL A 48 9.49 4.44 -13.34
C VAL A 48 9.01 3.01 -13.13
N GLU A 49 9.51 2.05 -13.90
CA GLU A 49 9.16 0.64 -13.75
C GLU A 49 9.61 0.07 -12.39
N GLU A 50 10.82 0.41 -11.93
CA GLU A 50 11.31 0.01 -10.61
C GLU A 50 10.44 0.57 -9.47
N LEU A 51 10.07 1.86 -9.56
CA LEU A 51 9.19 2.51 -8.59
C LEU A 51 7.79 1.89 -8.57
N ILE A 52 7.25 1.51 -9.73
CA ILE A 52 5.98 0.79 -9.81
C ILE A 52 6.10 -0.56 -9.10
N LYS A 53 7.14 -1.36 -9.40
CA LYS A 53 7.37 -2.66 -8.74
C LYS A 53 7.50 -2.52 -7.23
N ARG A 54 8.18 -1.47 -6.76
CA ARG A 54 8.29 -1.15 -5.34
C ARG A 54 6.93 -0.86 -4.72
N GLY A 55 6.07 -0.09 -5.41
CA GLY A 55 4.71 0.16 -4.92
C GLY A 55 3.84 -1.10 -4.90
N GLU A 56 3.93 -1.96 -5.92
CA GLU A 56 3.25 -3.26 -5.96
C GLU A 56 3.69 -4.17 -4.80
N TYR A 57 4.96 -4.12 -4.41
CA TYR A 57 5.46 -4.82 -3.23
C TYR A 57 4.81 -4.29 -1.93
N VAL A 58 4.73 -2.97 -1.78
CA VAL A 58 4.10 -2.33 -0.61
C VAL A 58 2.61 -2.69 -0.50
N VAL A 59 1.90 -2.83 -1.62
CA VAL A 59 0.51 -3.33 -1.62
C VAL A 59 0.44 -4.69 -0.94
N LYS A 60 1.28 -5.64 -1.35
CA LYS A 60 1.32 -6.99 -0.78
C LYS A 60 1.67 -7.00 0.71
N GLU A 61 2.57 -6.11 1.14
CA GLU A 61 2.90 -5.97 2.57
C GLU A 61 1.70 -5.51 3.41
N ILE A 62 0.91 -4.56 2.89
CA ILE A 62 -0.29 -4.06 3.57
C ILE A 62 -1.38 -5.14 3.63
N GLU A 63 -1.57 -5.90 2.54
CA GLU A 63 -2.49 -7.04 2.53
C GLU A 63 -2.08 -8.12 3.53
N ALA A 64 -0.78 -8.45 3.59
CA ALA A 64 -0.25 -9.41 4.56
C ALA A 64 -0.47 -8.93 6.01
N LEU A 65 -0.25 -7.64 6.28
CA LEU A 65 -0.54 -7.02 7.58
C LEU A 65 -2.03 -7.16 7.95
N TYR A 66 -2.92 -6.90 6.99
CA TYR A 66 -4.36 -7.06 7.18
C TYR A 66 -4.74 -8.50 7.52
N MET A 67 -4.21 -9.48 6.77
CA MET A 67 -4.44 -10.91 7.01
C MET A 67 -3.91 -11.34 8.39
N LEU A 68 -2.73 -10.85 8.77
CA LEU A 68 -2.15 -11.13 10.09
C LEU A 68 -3.03 -10.57 11.22
N ARG A 69 -3.57 -9.36 11.07
CA ARG A 69 -4.51 -8.77 12.04
C ARG A 69 -5.76 -9.65 12.17
N LYS A 70 -6.35 -10.06 11.04
CA LYS A 70 -7.52 -10.95 11.03
C LYS A 70 -7.24 -12.28 11.72
N TYR A 71 -6.10 -12.89 11.43
CA TYR A 71 -5.67 -14.13 12.07
C TYR A 71 -5.52 -13.97 13.59
N ARG A 72 -4.86 -12.90 14.05
CA ARG A 72 -4.67 -12.62 15.49
C ARG A 72 -6.02 -12.51 16.21
N THR A 73 -6.96 -11.74 15.67
CA THR A 73 -8.30 -11.59 16.25
C THR A 73 -9.06 -12.91 16.27
N MET A 74 -8.96 -13.72 15.21
CA MET A 74 -9.59 -15.05 15.17
C MET A 74 -8.98 -15.97 16.23
N LYS A 75 -7.66 -16.03 16.32
CA LYS A 75 -6.95 -16.83 17.32
C LYS A 75 -7.34 -16.42 18.75
N GLU A 76 -7.39 -15.12 19.04
CA GLU A 76 -7.82 -14.64 20.35
C GLU A 76 -9.23 -15.14 20.69
N ARG A 77 -10.21 -14.99 19.79
CA ARG A 77 -11.60 -15.43 20.05
C ARG A 77 -11.75 -16.94 20.29
N TYR A 78 -11.02 -17.78 19.55
CA TYR A 78 -11.16 -19.23 19.68
C TYR A 78 -10.31 -19.85 20.80
N TYR A 79 -9.29 -19.14 21.29
CA TYR A 79 -8.33 -19.68 22.26
C TYR A 79 -8.20 -18.84 23.55
N ALA A 80 -8.96 -17.74 23.72
CA ALA A 80 -8.93 -16.93 24.95
C ALA A 80 -9.61 -17.58 26.16
N ASP A 81 -10.53 -18.54 25.94
CA ASP A 81 -11.25 -19.26 26.99
C ASP A 81 -10.57 -20.59 27.41
N LYS A 82 -9.29 -20.76 27.11
CA LYS A 82 -8.46 -21.88 27.60
C LYS A 82 -7.37 -21.41 28.56
#